data_AF-A0A399I5F6-F1
#
_entry.id   AF-A0A399I5F6-F1
#
_cell.length_a   1.000
_cell.length_b   1.000
_cell.length_c   1.000
_cell.angle_alpha   90.00
_cell.angle_beta   90.00
_cell.angle_gamma   90.00
#
_symmetry.space_group_name_H-M   'P 1'
#
loop_
_entity.id
_entity.type
_entity.pdbx_description
1 polymer ?
#
loop_
_entity_poly.entity_id
_entity_poly.type
_entity_poly.pdbx_seq_one_letter_code
_entity_poly.pdbx_strand_id
1 'polypeptide(L)'
;MKNLASELYRKSRGNCAQAVAMAWHSKTSQGADLSQELAHCGHGQAPTGLCGALYALHRIVGPEKAEHFTGCFAEASGGHTTCKGIRAAKTMSCIKCVEVAASLLHKHTQKS
;
A
#
# COMPACT_ATOMS: atom_id res chain seq x y z
N MET A 1 -5.03 -10.75 4.77
CA MET A 1 -4.85 -9.28 4.94
C MET A 1 -5.54 -8.45 3.85
N LYS A 2 -5.63 -8.91 2.59
CA LYS A 2 -6.33 -8.22 1.50
C LYS A 2 -7.70 -7.64 1.86
N ASN A 3 -8.61 -8.48 2.38
CA ASN A 3 -9.98 -8.07 2.68
C ASN A 3 -10.03 -7.02 3.80
N LEU A 4 -9.23 -7.20 4.86
CA LEU A 4 -9.13 -6.25 5.96
C LEU A 4 -8.63 -4.88 5.50
N ALA A 5 -7.58 -4.81 4.67
CA ALA A 5 -7.07 -3.53 4.15
C ALA A 5 -8.12 -2.79 3.31
N SER A 6 -8.84 -3.51 2.45
CA SER A 6 -9.92 -2.92 1.64
C SER A 6 -11.11 -2.44 2.50
N GLU A 7 -11.41 -3.15 3.58
CA GLU A 7 -12.48 -2.80 4.51
C GLU A 7 -12.11 -1.58 5.34
N LEU A 8 -10.88 -1.53 5.86
CA LEU A 8 -10.33 -0.37 6.56
C LEU A 8 -10.29 0.86 5.64
N TYR A 9 -9.95 0.69 4.36
CA TYR A 9 -10.01 1.79 3.40
C TYR A 9 -11.43 2.31 3.16
N ARG A 10 -12.45 1.43 3.14
CA ARG A 10 -13.85 1.82 2.97
C ARG A 10 -14.46 2.46 4.22
N LYS A 11 -14.12 1.94 5.40
CA LYS A 11 -14.73 2.33 6.68
C LYS A 11 -14.00 3.45 7.40
N SER A 12 -12.68 3.56 7.23
CA SER A 12 -11.89 4.58 7.94
C SER A 12 -11.87 5.90 7.17
N ARG A 13 -11.67 7.00 7.89
CA ARG A 13 -11.28 8.30 7.31
C ARG A 13 -9.81 8.36 6.88
N GLY A 14 -9.10 7.23 6.88
CA GLY A 14 -7.69 7.14 6.51
C GLY A 14 -7.47 7.05 5.02
N ASN A 15 -6.21 7.21 4.60
CA ASN A 15 -5.82 7.14 3.20
C ASN A 15 -5.37 5.72 2.77
N CYS A 16 -5.01 5.55 1.48
CA CYS A 16 -4.58 4.27 0.93
C CYS A 16 -3.31 3.69 1.59
N ALA A 17 -2.39 4.54 2.06
CA ALA A 17 -1.20 4.11 2.80
C ALA A 17 -1.57 3.62 4.21
N GLN A 18 -2.41 4.38 4.92
CA GLN A 18 -2.88 4.04 6.26
C GLN A 18 -3.64 2.71 6.29
N ALA A 19 -4.50 2.46 5.30
CA ALA A 19 -5.24 1.20 5.22
C ALA A 19 -4.33 -0.03 5.13
N VAL A 20 -3.21 0.06 4.40
CA VAL A 20 -2.21 -1.02 4.31
C VAL A 20 -1.47 -1.18 5.63
N ALA A 21 -1.03 -0.08 6.25
CA ALA A 21 -0.32 -0.11 7.53
C ALA A 21 -1.19 -0.66 8.67
N MET A 22 -2.46 -0.25 8.75
CA MET A 22 -3.41 -0.76 9.75
C MET A 22 -3.75 -2.24 9.54
N ALA A 23 -3.87 -2.68 8.29
CA ALA A 23 -4.06 -4.11 8.01
C ALA A 23 -2.85 -4.94 8.47
N TRP A 24 -1.64 -4.39 8.35
CA TRP A 24 -0.43 -5.00 8.90
C TRP A 24 -0.37 -4.94 10.43
N HIS A 25 -0.79 -3.82 11.05
CA HIS A 25 -0.88 -3.68 12.51
C HIS A 25 -1.67 -4.80 13.17
N SER A 26 -2.79 -5.19 12.57
CA SER A 26 -3.64 -6.29 13.05
C SER A 26 -2.92 -7.64 13.19
N LYS A 27 -1.70 -7.76 12.62
CA LYS A 27 -0.86 -8.95 12.68
C LYS A 27 0.40 -8.80 13.53
N THR A 28 0.90 -7.58 13.77
CA THR A 28 2.25 -7.39 14.35
C THR A 28 2.31 -6.40 15.51
N SER A 29 1.22 -5.74 15.89
CA SER A 29 1.17 -4.66 16.89
C SER A 29 2.06 -3.43 16.57
N GLN A 30 2.73 -3.37 15.42
CA GLN A 30 3.64 -2.26 15.02
C GLN A 30 3.03 -1.28 14.01
N GLY A 31 1.93 -1.62 13.35
CA GLY A 31 1.38 -0.77 12.28
C GLY A 31 0.54 0.45 12.71
N ALA A 32 0.36 0.72 14.00
CA ALA A 32 -0.38 1.91 14.47
C ALA A 32 0.47 3.18 14.29
N ASP A 33 1.73 3.15 14.72
CA ASP A 33 2.67 4.26 14.56
C ASP A 33 2.94 4.53 13.07
N LEU A 34 3.15 3.47 12.29
CA LEU A 34 3.31 3.59 10.85
C LEU A 34 2.06 4.18 10.17
N SER A 35 0.86 3.87 10.64
CA SER A 35 -0.37 4.49 10.12
C SER A 35 -0.42 6.00 10.39
N GLN A 36 0.07 6.46 11.54
CA GLN A 36 0.16 7.89 11.84
C GLN A 36 1.20 8.58 10.96
N GLU A 37 2.39 7.99 10.80
CA GLU A 37 3.42 8.49 9.88
C GLU A 37 2.89 8.66 8.45
N LEU A 38 2.03 7.73 8.01
CA LEU A 38 1.51 7.71 6.64
C LEU A 38 0.25 8.55 6.43
N ALA A 39 -0.22 9.29 7.44
CA ALA A 39 -1.44 10.11 7.34
C ALA A 39 -1.40 11.16 6.21
N HIS A 40 -0.21 11.68 5.88
CA HIS A 40 -0.01 12.66 4.82
C HIS A 40 0.21 12.05 3.43
N CYS A 41 0.35 10.73 3.29
CA CYS A 41 0.68 10.06 2.02
C CYS A 41 -0.53 9.78 1.11
N GLY A 42 -1.70 10.34 1.42
CA GLY A 42 -2.92 10.20 0.61
C GLY A 42 -2.85 10.96 -0.71
N HIS A 43 -3.74 10.61 -1.66
CA HIS A 43 -3.94 11.37 -2.91
C HIS A 43 -2.67 11.62 -3.75
N GLY A 44 -1.65 10.76 -3.63
CA GLY A 44 -0.39 10.91 -4.36
C GLY A 44 0.62 11.86 -3.71
N GLN A 45 0.46 12.15 -2.43
CA GLN A 45 1.38 12.95 -1.61
C GLN A 45 2.49 12.11 -0.95
N ALA A 46 2.55 10.81 -1.23
CA ALA A 46 3.70 10.01 -0.82
C ALA A 46 4.98 10.54 -1.51
N PRO A 47 6.17 10.34 -0.91
CA PRO A 47 7.43 10.73 -1.53
C PRO A 47 7.52 10.28 -2.99
N THR A 48 8.11 11.15 -3.82
CA THR A 48 8.25 10.99 -5.28
C THR A 48 6.92 10.79 -6.04
N GLY A 49 5.76 11.06 -5.41
CA GLY A 49 4.43 10.87 -6.02
C GLY A 49 3.98 9.41 -6.08
N LEU A 50 4.64 8.52 -5.35
CA LEU A 50 4.35 7.09 -5.33
C LEU A 50 2.89 6.83 -4.90
N CYS A 51 2.32 5.70 -5.34
CA CYS A 51 1.04 5.26 -4.78
C CYS A 51 1.18 5.06 -3.27
N GLY A 52 0.30 5.66 -2.46
CA GLY A 52 0.38 5.55 -1.00
C GLY A 52 0.34 4.10 -0.49
N ALA A 53 -0.42 3.22 -1.13
CA ALA A 53 -0.45 1.80 -0.80
C ALA A 53 0.90 1.10 -1.05
N LEU A 54 1.58 1.44 -2.15
CA LEU A 54 2.92 0.93 -2.47
C LEU A 54 3.97 1.53 -1.54
N TYR A 55 3.86 2.82 -1.21
CA TYR A 55 4.76 3.46 -0.25
C TYR A 55 4.66 2.81 1.14
N ALA A 56 3.45 2.53 1.63
CA ALA A 56 3.25 1.79 2.87
C ALA A 56 3.91 0.41 2.81
N LEU A 57 3.77 -0.31 1.69
CA LEU A 57 4.43 -1.60 1.48
C LEU A 57 5.96 -1.47 1.60
N HIS A 58 6.58 -0.46 0.98
CA HIS A 58 8.03 -0.24 1.08
C HIS A 58 8.48 -0.01 2.53
N ARG A 59 7.73 0.77 3.28
CA ARG A 59 8.03 1.05 4.69
C ARG A 59 8.00 -0.22 5.54
N ILE A 60 7.17 -1.20 5.18
CA ILE A 60 7.04 -2.46 5.93
C ILE A 60 8.08 -3.49 5.52
N VAL A 61 8.36 -3.66 4.22
CA VAL A 61 9.29 -4.70 3.72
C VAL A 61 10.75 -4.29 3.79
N GLY A 62 11.02 -3.00 4.00
CA GLY A 62 12.37 -2.43 4.03
C GLY A 62 12.94 -2.15 2.62
N PRO A 63 14.04 -1.37 2.55
CA PRO A 63 14.63 -0.93 1.28
C PRO A 63 15.14 -2.09 0.43
N GLU A 64 15.66 -3.15 1.04
CA GLU A 64 16.23 -4.31 0.33
C GLU A 64 15.22 -5.04 -0.56
N LYS A 65 13.93 -4.98 -0.22
CA LYS A 65 12.85 -5.66 -0.95
C LYS A 65 11.95 -4.69 -1.71
N ALA A 66 12.13 -3.38 -1.51
CA ALA A 66 11.27 -2.35 -2.07
C ALA A 66 11.21 -2.41 -3.61
N GLU A 67 12.35 -2.60 -4.27
CA GLU A 67 12.41 -2.70 -5.74
C GLU A 67 11.66 -3.92 -6.26
N HIS A 68 11.86 -5.09 -5.64
CA HIS A 68 11.13 -6.32 -5.99
C HIS A 68 9.60 -6.11 -5.89
N PHE A 69 9.14 -5.56 -4.77
CA PHE A 69 7.71 -5.30 -4.57
C PHE A 69 7.17 -4.17 -5.46
N THR A 70 8.00 -3.20 -5.85
CA THR A 70 7.67 -2.19 -6.87
C THR A 70 7.37 -2.87 -8.19
N GLY A 71 8.21 -3.81 -8.63
CA GLY A 71 7.99 -4.59 -9.85
C GLY A 71 6.68 -5.38 -9.81
N CYS A 72 6.43 -6.13 -8.74
CA CYS A 72 5.17 -6.87 -8.58
C CYS A 72 3.93 -5.96 -8.56
N PHE A 73 4.03 -4.78 -7.93
CA PHE A 73 2.93 -3.82 -7.91
C PHE A 73 2.71 -3.19 -9.29
N ALA A 74 3.79 -2.83 -9.98
CA ALA A 74 3.75 -2.25 -11.32
C ALA A 74 3.12 -3.23 -12.32
N GLU A 75 3.45 -4.51 -12.27
CA GLU A 75 2.82 -5.54 -13.10
C GLU A 75 1.30 -5.55 -12.90
N ALA A 76 0.85 -5.54 -11.64
CA ALA A 76 -0.57 -5.53 -11.30
C ALA A 76 -1.30 -4.23 -11.68
N SER A 77 -0.58 -3.11 -11.82
CA SER A 77 -1.12 -1.79 -12.11
C SER A 77 -1.00 -1.35 -13.56
N GLY A 78 -0.57 -2.24 -14.45
CA GLY A 78 -0.37 -1.92 -15.87
C GLY A 78 0.87 -1.07 -16.11
N GLY A 79 1.92 -1.26 -15.30
CA GLY A 79 3.24 -0.61 -15.44
C GLY A 79 3.41 0.69 -14.65
N HIS A 80 2.46 1.08 -13.79
CA HIS A 80 2.47 2.38 -13.11
C HIS A 80 2.66 2.28 -11.59
N THR A 81 3.61 3.03 -11.05
CA THR A 81 3.91 3.03 -9.60
C THR A 81 3.42 4.29 -8.89
N THR A 82 3.20 5.38 -9.64
CA THR A 82 2.75 6.66 -9.10
C THR A 82 1.22 6.75 -9.05
N CYS A 83 0.69 7.45 -8.05
CA CYS A 83 -0.75 7.64 -7.93
C CYS A 83 -1.32 8.31 -9.20
N LYS A 84 -0.67 9.40 -9.67
CA LYS A 84 -1.09 10.12 -10.87
C LYS A 84 -1.07 9.23 -12.12
N GLY A 85 -0.03 8.41 -12.31
CA GLY A 85 0.07 7.50 -13.46
C GLY A 85 -1.06 6.47 -13.48
N ILE A 86 -1.30 5.80 -12.35
CA ILE A 86 -2.39 4.81 -12.22
C ILE A 86 -3.75 5.44 -12.50
N ARG A 87 -4.00 6.66 -11.98
CA ARG A 87 -5.27 7.36 -12.18
C ARG A 87 -5.46 7.85 -13.62
N ALA A 88 -4.40 8.35 -14.25
CA ALA A 88 -4.42 8.79 -15.65
C ALA A 88 -4.67 7.62 -16.61
N ALA A 89 -3.98 6.50 -16.39
CA ALA A 89 -4.11 5.28 -17.20
C ALA A 89 -5.41 4.51 -16.91
N LYS A 90 -6.15 4.86 -15.84
CA LYS A 90 -7.38 4.19 -15.39
C LYS A 90 -7.22 2.67 -15.19
N THR A 91 -6.00 2.22 -14.89
CA THR A 91 -5.69 0.80 -14.72
C THR A 91 -6.24 0.24 -13.42
N MET A 92 -6.24 1.04 -12.34
CA MET A 92 -6.71 0.63 -11.03
C MET A 92 -7.36 1.76 -10.22
N SER A 93 -8.28 1.39 -9.34
CA SER A 93 -8.81 2.26 -8.29
C SER A 93 -7.91 2.25 -7.05
N CYS A 94 -7.99 3.29 -6.20
CA CYS A 94 -7.23 3.34 -4.95
C CYS A 94 -7.49 2.12 -4.06
N ILE A 95 -8.74 1.64 -4.01
CA ILE A 95 -9.07 0.43 -3.26
C ILE A 95 -8.39 -0.82 -3.83
N LYS A 96 -8.25 -0.91 -5.15
CA LYS A 96 -7.53 -2.01 -5.78
C LYS A 96 -6.03 -1.94 -5.50
N CYS A 97 -5.45 -0.75 -5.48
CA CYS A 97 -4.05 -0.55 -5.05
C CYS A 97 -3.83 -1.04 -3.61
N VAL A 98 -4.76 -0.73 -2.69
CA VAL A 98 -4.72 -1.21 -1.31
C VAL A 98 -4.80 -2.74 -1.24
N GLU A 99 -5.71 -3.35 -2.00
CA GLU A 99 -5.83 -4.81 -2.07
C GLU A 99 -4.54 -5.47 -2.56
N VAL A 100 -3.94 -4.95 -3.63
CA VAL A 100 -2.70 -5.50 -4.21
C VAL A 100 -1.54 -5.38 -3.22
N ALA A 101 -1.30 -4.19 -2.67
CA ALA A 101 -0.24 -3.99 -1.70
C ALA A 101 -0.39 -4.91 -0.47
N ALA A 102 -1.60 -5.01 0.10
CA ALA A 102 -1.87 -5.88 1.23
C ALA A 102 -1.74 -7.38 0.89
N SER A 103 -2.08 -7.78 -0.34
CA SER A 103 -1.87 -9.14 -0.84
C SER A 103 -0.39 -9.48 -0.99
N LEU A 104 0.40 -8.58 -1.56
CA LEU A 104 1.85 -8.76 -1.70
C LEU A 104 2.52 -8.87 -0.33
N LEU A 105 2.15 -7.98 0.60
CA LEU A 105 2.64 -8.04 1.97
C LEU A 105 2.26 -9.35 2.66
N HIS A 106 1.05 -9.85 2.45
CA HIS A 106 0.63 -11.12 3.07
C HIS A 106 1.43 -12.32 2.58
N LYS A 107 1.73 -12.36 1.28
CA LYS A 107 2.60 -13.41 0.73
C LYS A 107 4.02 -13.31 1.30
N HIS A 108 4.49 -12.10 1.61
CA HIS A 108 5.78 -11.87 2.24
C HIS A 108 5.83 -12.43 3.67
N THR A 109 4.88 -12.03 4.51
CA THR A 109 4.87 -12.36 5.94
C THR A 109 4.52 -13.83 6.24
N GLN A 110 4.02 -14.59 5.26
CA GLN A 110 3.73 -16.03 5.40
C GLN A 110 4.92 -16.93 5.04
N LYS A 111 5.95 -16.36 4.39
CA LYS A 111 7.15 -17.09 3.94
C LYS A 111 8.38 -16.82 4.82
N SER A 112 8.22 -16.09 5.92
CA SER A 112 9.27 -15.77 6.89
C SER A 112 8.98 -16.40 8.22
#